data_AF-A0A3M2D2E0-F1
#
_entry.id   AF-A0A3M2D2E0-F1
#
_cell.length_a   1.000
_cell.length_b   1.000
_cell.length_c   1.000
_cell.angle_alpha   90.00
_cell.angle_beta   90.00
_cell.angle_gamma   90.00
#
_symmetry.space_group_name_H-M   'P 1'
#
loop_
_entity.id
_entity.type
_entity.pdbx_description
1 polymer ?
#
loop_
_entity_poly.entity_id
_entity_poly.type
_entity_poly.pdbx_seq_one_letter_code
_entity_poly.pdbx_strand_id
1 'polypeptide(L)'
;MDFKRQGRAEEHIPLFPPTTPQEKEEFARALAARLGFPSLEVPPDRWKDLPNFSGAEWEAIFTRARLQAFLHGQEAPSWSDIEAVLQDFLPPTYPEEIEYMTLLAVLECTRRSFLPPLYRDIDRPTLTGRLQELRTILGII
;
A
#
# COMPACT_ATOMS: atom_id res chain seq x y z
N MET A 1 28.02 4.30 -13.54
CA MET A 1 28.45 4.48 -12.14
C MET A 1 27.50 3.66 -11.28
N ASP A 2 27.97 2.73 -10.46
CA ASP A 2 27.09 1.79 -9.71
C ASP A 2 26.67 2.42 -8.37
N PHE A 3 25.36 2.56 -8.16
CA PHE A 3 24.76 3.20 -6.99
C PHE A 3 24.75 2.26 -5.76
N LYS A 4 24.82 0.94 -5.99
CA LYS A 4 24.68 -0.11 -4.97
C LYS A 4 25.99 -0.51 -4.28
N ARG A 5 27.12 0.14 -4.61
CA ARG A 5 28.43 -0.16 -4.01
C ARG A 5 28.51 0.37 -2.58
N GLN A 6 29.27 -0.32 -1.73
CA GLN A 6 29.56 0.10 -0.35
C GLN A 6 30.00 1.57 -0.27
N GLY A 7 29.48 2.29 0.74
CA GLY A 7 29.70 3.73 0.90
C GLY A 7 28.80 4.63 0.04
N ARG A 8 27.71 4.10 -0.51
CA ARG A 8 26.69 4.82 -1.31
C ARG A 8 25.29 4.48 -0.81
N ALA A 9 24.34 4.16 -1.69
CA ALA A 9 23.03 3.65 -1.29
C ALA A 9 23.11 2.13 -1.14
N GLU A 10 23.73 1.71 -0.05
CA GLU A 10 23.96 0.29 0.27
C GLU A 10 22.76 -0.39 0.92
N GLU A 11 21.80 0.38 1.44
CA GLU A 11 20.57 -0.11 2.04
C GLU A 11 19.38 0.14 1.13
N HIS A 12 18.65 -0.92 0.80
CA HIS A 12 17.41 -0.86 0.04
C HIS A 12 16.26 -1.25 0.95
N ILE A 13 15.48 -0.24 1.32
CA ILE A 13 14.34 -0.38 2.22
C ILE A 13 13.06 -0.28 1.39
N PRO A 14 12.41 -1.41 1.07
CA PRO A 14 11.13 -1.40 0.39
C PRO A 14 10.02 -0.87 1.31
N LEU A 15 9.06 -0.17 0.73
CA LEU A 15 7.86 0.29 1.42
C LEU A 15 6.67 -0.53 0.93
N PHE A 16 6.06 -1.29 1.84
CA PHE A 16 4.90 -2.13 1.53
C PHE A 16 3.63 -1.54 2.11
N PRO A 17 2.46 -1.81 1.50
CA PRO A 17 1.17 -1.48 2.09
C PRO A 17 0.97 -2.12 3.48
N PRO A 18 0.19 -1.49 4.38
CA PRO A 18 -0.19 -2.11 5.64
C PRO A 18 -1.04 -3.36 5.39
N THR A 19 -0.77 -4.43 6.13
CA THR A 19 -1.41 -5.73 5.92
C THR A 19 -2.26 -6.17 7.11
N THR A 20 -1.86 -5.80 8.33
CA THR A 20 -2.62 -6.13 9.54
C THR A 20 -3.67 -5.05 9.85
N PRO A 21 -4.75 -5.40 10.57
CA PRO A 21 -5.74 -4.40 10.99
C PRO A 21 -5.13 -3.23 11.77
N GLN A 22 -4.16 -3.52 12.65
CA GLN A 22 -3.45 -2.50 13.43
C GLN A 22 -2.61 -1.57 12.54
N GLU A 23 -1.82 -2.15 11.61
CA GLU A 23 -1.03 -1.35 10.66
C GLU A 23 -1.94 -0.45 9.80
N LYS A 24 -3.10 -0.97 9.38
CA LYS A 24 -4.09 -0.20 8.59
C LYS A 24 -4.63 0.96 9.40
N GLU A 25 -4.98 0.74 10.66
CA GLU A 25 -5.47 1.79 11.55
C GLU A 25 -4.42 2.87 11.77
N GLU A 26 -3.19 2.50 12.14
CA GLU A 26 -2.10 3.44 12.38
C GLU A 26 -1.78 4.27 11.12
N PHE A 27 -1.69 3.61 9.97
CA PHE A 27 -1.44 4.26 8.69
C PHE A 27 -2.58 5.23 8.31
N ALA A 28 -3.83 4.77 8.40
CA ALA A 28 -5.01 5.55 8.06
C ALA A 28 -5.14 6.80 8.97
N ARG A 29 -4.93 6.65 10.28
CA ARG A 29 -4.96 7.79 11.22
C ARG A 29 -3.85 8.80 10.93
N ALA A 30 -2.63 8.33 10.68
CA ALA A 30 -1.51 9.22 10.33
C ALA A 30 -1.78 10.00 9.04
N LEU A 31 -2.32 9.33 8.02
CA LEU A 31 -2.68 9.95 6.76
C LEU A 31 -3.86 10.94 6.91
N ALA A 32 -4.89 10.58 7.66
CA ALA A 32 -6.04 11.45 7.94
C ALA A 32 -5.59 12.75 8.65
N ALA A 33 -4.69 12.63 9.64
CA ALA A 33 -4.08 13.78 10.28
C ALA A 33 -3.31 14.67 9.29
N ARG A 34 -2.51 14.07 8.39
CA ARG A 34 -1.81 14.80 7.32
C ARG A 34 -2.77 15.52 6.37
N LEU A 35 -3.94 14.94 6.10
CA LEU A 35 -4.95 15.50 5.22
C LEU A 35 -5.90 16.51 5.91
N GLY A 36 -5.70 16.76 7.21
CA GLY A 36 -6.41 17.80 7.96
C GLY A 36 -7.65 17.34 8.72
N PHE A 37 -7.85 16.03 8.91
CA PHE A 37 -8.95 15.48 9.73
C PHE A 37 -8.42 14.40 10.70
N PRO A 38 -7.70 14.80 11.78
CA PRO A 38 -7.02 13.85 12.67
C PRO A 38 -7.97 12.92 13.45
N SER A 39 -9.23 13.33 13.63
CA SER A 39 -10.26 12.57 14.34
C SER A 39 -10.95 11.53 13.45
N LEU A 40 -10.16 10.71 12.74
CA LEU A 40 -10.70 9.61 11.95
C LEU A 40 -11.33 8.56 12.88
N GLU A 41 -12.63 8.33 12.73
CA GLU A 41 -13.36 7.29 13.45
C GLU A 41 -13.74 6.17 12.48
N VAL A 42 -13.22 4.97 12.72
CA VAL A 42 -13.55 3.74 11.99
C VAL A 42 -13.96 2.69 13.01
N PRO A 43 -15.07 1.96 12.81
CA PRO A 43 -15.45 0.89 13.73
C PRO A 43 -14.34 -0.18 13.82
N PRO A 44 -13.89 -0.59 15.03
CA PRO A 44 -12.71 -1.44 15.20
C PRO A 44 -12.77 -2.77 14.44
N ASP A 45 -13.97 -3.31 14.24
CA ASP A 45 -14.22 -4.55 13.52
C ASP A 45 -14.02 -4.43 12.00
N ARG A 46 -14.04 -3.21 11.43
CA ARG A 46 -13.92 -2.99 9.98
C ARG A 46 -12.50 -3.03 9.46
N TRP A 47 -11.49 -2.81 10.31
CA TRP A 47 -10.08 -2.80 9.88
C TRP A 47 -9.61 -4.12 9.25
N LYS A 48 -10.20 -5.25 9.65
CA LYS A 48 -9.91 -6.57 9.08
C LYS A 48 -10.46 -6.75 7.66
N ASP A 49 -11.55 -6.07 7.34
CA ASP A 49 -12.28 -6.20 6.08
C ASP A 49 -11.80 -5.19 5.04
N LEU A 50 -11.07 -4.16 5.47
CA LEU A 50 -10.49 -3.16 4.58
C LEU A 50 -9.35 -3.77 3.73
N PRO A 51 -9.24 -3.40 2.45
CA PRO A 51 -8.19 -3.89 1.56
C PRO A 51 -6.79 -3.39 1.98
N ASN A 52 -5.74 -4.07 1.50
CA ASN A 52 -4.34 -3.70 1.74
C ASN A 52 -3.91 -2.58 0.77
N PHE A 53 -4.57 -1.43 0.87
CA PHE A 53 -4.32 -0.29 0.01
C PHE A 53 -2.93 0.32 0.23
N SER A 54 -2.31 0.71 -0.87
CA SER A 54 -1.16 1.61 -0.90
C SER A 54 -1.51 2.98 -0.33
N GLY A 55 -0.48 3.79 -0.04
CA GLY A 55 -0.70 5.16 0.42
C GLY A 55 -1.46 6.02 -0.60
N ALA A 56 -1.24 5.78 -1.90
CA ALA A 56 -1.93 6.51 -2.95
C ALA A 56 -3.43 6.16 -3.01
N GLU A 57 -3.78 4.88 -2.85
CA GLU A 57 -5.18 4.45 -2.78
C GLU A 57 -5.88 5.02 -1.55
N TRP A 58 -5.26 4.94 -0.37
CA TRP A 58 -5.80 5.56 0.84
C TRP A 58 -6.02 7.07 0.70
N GLU A 59 -5.05 7.79 0.13
CA GLU A 59 -5.17 9.24 -0.11
C GLU A 59 -6.28 9.56 -1.11
N ALA A 60 -6.42 8.71 -2.14
CA ALA A 60 -7.52 8.79 -3.11
C ALA A 60 -8.89 8.60 -2.44
N ILE A 61 -9.05 7.62 -1.54
CA ILE A 61 -10.28 7.39 -0.79
C ILE A 61 -10.60 8.60 0.10
N PHE A 62 -9.64 9.01 0.92
CA PHE A 62 -9.82 10.11 1.87
C PHE A 62 -10.08 11.46 1.21
N THR A 63 -9.43 11.74 0.10
CA THR A 63 -9.67 12.99 -0.66
C THR A 63 -11.10 13.03 -1.20
N ARG A 64 -11.61 11.91 -1.73
CA ARG A 64 -12.98 11.79 -2.22
C ARG A 64 -14.00 11.88 -1.09
N ALA A 65 -13.77 11.18 0.02
CA ALA A 65 -14.66 11.20 1.18
C ALA A 65 -14.77 12.62 1.75
N ARG A 66 -13.63 13.33 1.85
CA ARG A 66 -13.61 14.73 2.28
C ARG A 66 -14.38 15.65 1.32
N LEU A 67 -14.31 15.41 0.01
CA LEU A 67 -15.11 16.17 -0.95
C LEU A 67 -16.61 15.92 -0.76
N GLN A 68 -17.04 14.68 -0.53
CA GLN A 68 -18.44 14.36 -0.24
C GLN A 68 -18.92 15.05 1.04
N ALA A 69 -18.16 14.94 2.12
CA ALA A 69 -18.44 15.62 3.39
C ALA A 69 -18.56 17.14 3.22
N PHE A 70 -17.64 17.76 2.47
CA PHE A 70 -17.68 19.18 2.16
C PHE A 70 -18.97 19.59 1.41
N LEU A 71 -19.41 18.79 0.43
CA LEU A 71 -20.67 19.03 -0.28
C LEU A 71 -21.90 18.92 0.63
N HIS A 72 -21.81 18.18 1.74
CA HIS A 72 -22.83 18.07 2.78
C HIS A 72 -22.68 19.10 3.90
N GLY A 73 -21.74 20.06 3.79
CA GLY A 73 -21.51 21.10 4.79
C GLY A 73 -20.79 20.62 6.05
N GLN A 74 -20.11 19.48 5.97
CA GLN A 74 -19.32 18.91 7.06
C GLN A 74 -17.84 19.34 6.95
N GLU A 75 -17.17 19.50 8.08
CA GLU A 75 -15.75 19.87 8.12
C GLU A 75 -14.80 18.69 7.86
N ALA A 76 -15.24 17.47 8.14
CA ALA A 76 -14.47 16.24 8.01
C ALA A 76 -15.37 15.06 7.59
N PRO A 77 -14.83 14.06 6.88
CA PRO A 77 -15.60 12.88 6.51
C PRO A 77 -15.91 11.99 7.70
N SER A 78 -17.15 11.51 7.75
CA SER A 78 -17.58 10.44 8.64
C SER A 78 -17.15 9.07 8.10
N TRP A 79 -17.25 8.02 8.93
CA TRP A 79 -17.08 6.65 8.45
C TRP A 79 -18.04 6.31 7.30
N SER A 80 -19.29 6.79 7.34
CA SER A 80 -20.25 6.53 6.27
C SER A 80 -19.84 7.14 4.93
N ASP A 81 -19.21 8.31 4.92
CA ASP A 81 -18.69 8.93 3.69
C ASP A 81 -17.52 8.10 3.14
N ILE A 82 -16.63 7.65 4.02
CA ILE A 82 -15.49 6.79 3.64
C ILE A 82 -16.00 5.44 3.11
N GLU A 83 -16.96 4.81 3.77
CA GLU A 83 -17.56 3.53 3.37
C GLU A 83 -18.26 3.65 2.01
N ALA A 84 -18.98 4.75 1.77
CA ALA A 84 -19.61 5.02 0.47
C ALA A 84 -18.56 5.14 -0.65
N VAL A 85 -17.47 5.88 -0.41
CA VAL A 85 -16.37 5.98 -1.38
C VAL A 85 -15.69 4.63 -1.61
N LEU A 86 -15.45 3.84 -0.55
CA LEU A 86 -14.85 2.51 -0.67
C LEU A 86 -15.69 1.57 -1.54
N GLN A 87 -17.02 1.63 -1.42
CA GLN A 87 -17.94 0.82 -2.21
C GLN A 87 -18.00 1.24 -3.70
N ASP A 88 -17.78 2.52 -3.98
CA ASP A 88 -17.76 3.08 -5.34
C ASP A 88 -16.35 3.10 -5.97
N PHE A 89 -15.31 2.78 -5.19
CA PHE A 89 -13.93 2.86 -5.66
C PHE A 89 -13.57 1.69 -6.56
N LEU A 90 -13.27 1.99 -7.82
CA LEU A 90 -12.68 1.04 -8.76
C LEU A 90 -11.14 1.18 -8.72
N PRO A 91 -10.42 0.23 -8.10
CA PRO A 91 -8.97 0.27 -8.11
C PRO A 91 -8.42 0.05 -9.52
N PRO A 92 -7.27 0.66 -9.86
CA PRO A 92 -6.59 0.38 -11.12
C PRO A 92 -6.24 -1.11 -11.22
N THR A 93 -6.59 -1.74 -12.34
CA THR A 93 -6.43 -3.19 -12.57
C THR A 93 -5.10 -3.46 -13.27
N TYR A 94 -4.02 -3.55 -12.47
CA TYR A 94 -2.69 -3.96 -12.92
C TYR A 94 -2.07 -4.95 -11.92
N PRO A 95 -2.75 -6.09 -11.64
CA PRO A 95 -2.32 -6.99 -10.58
C PRO A 95 -0.94 -7.60 -10.87
N GLU A 96 -0.62 -7.89 -12.13
CA GLU A 96 0.67 -8.45 -12.54
C GLU A 96 1.81 -7.46 -12.38
N GLU A 97 1.62 -6.19 -12.74
CA GLU A 97 2.62 -5.13 -12.54
C GLU A 97 2.88 -4.87 -11.06
N ILE A 98 1.82 -4.84 -10.25
CA ILE A 98 1.93 -4.67 -8.80
C ILE A 98 2.70 -5.85 -8.20
N GLU A 99 2.36 -7.08 -8.57
CA GLU A 99 3.08 -8.28 -8.13
C GLU A 99 4.55 -8.23 -8.55
N TYR A 100 4.82 -7.88 -9.82
CA TYR A 100 6.19 -7.78 -10.35
C TYR A 100 7.03 -6.77 -9.58
N MET A 101 6.52 -5.56 -9.39
CA MET A 101 7.23 -4.52 -8.63
C MET A 101 7.44 -4.91 -7.17
N THR A 102 6.46 -5.59 -6.58
CA THR A 102 6.53 -6.08 -5.19
C THR A 102 7.65 -7.11 -5.04
N LEU A 103 7.68 -8.12 -5.90
CA LEU A 103 8.71 -9.15 -5.87
C LEU A 103 10.10 -8.62 -6.21
N LEU A 104 10.18 -7.63 -7.12
CA LEU A 104 11.44 -6.96 -7.41
C LEU A 104 11.96 -6.19 -6.19
N ALA A 105 11.07 -5.50 -5.46
CA ALA A 105 11.43 -4.81 -4.22
C ALA A 105 11.89 -5.79 -3.13
N VAL A 106 11.29 -6.98 -3.05
CA VAL A 106 11.73 -8.06 -2.16
C VAL A 106 13.12 -8.57 -2.56
N LEU A 107 13.37 -8.79 -3.86
CA LEU A 107 14.67 -9.25 -4.37
C LEU A 107 15.80 -8.26 -4.07
N GLU A 108 15.50 -6.98 -4.24
CA GLU A 108 16.46 -5.88 -4.07
C GLU A 108 16.66 -5.48 -2.62
N CYS A 109 15.79 -5.92 -1.70
CA CYS A 109 15.89 -5.61 -0.29
C CYS A 109 17.18 -6.15 0.32
N THR A 110 17.90 -5.29 1.04
CA THR A 110 19.20 -5.60 1.63
C THR A 110 19.10 -6.34 2.96
N ARG A 111 17.93 -6.30 3.62
CA ARG A 111 17.71 -6.93 4.93
C ARG A 111 16.36 -7.64 5.01
N ARG A 112 16.40 -8.92 5.36
CA ARG A 112 15.22 -9.76 5.60
C ARG A 112 14.28 -9.22 6.69
N SER A 113 14.80 -8.46 7.66
CA SER A 113 13.99 -7.83 8.72
C SER A 113 13.05 -6.73 8.21
N PHE A 114 13.33 -6.14 7.04
CA PHE A 114 12.46 -5.14 6.41
C PHE A 114 11.33 -5.77 5.58
N LEU A 115 11.35 -7.09 5.39
CA LEU A 115 10.33 -7.79 4.64
C LEU A 115 9.12 -8.14 5.52
N PRO A 116 7.89 -7.92 5.01
CA PRO A 116 6.67 -8.45 5.59
C PRO A 116 6.76 -9.97 5.77
N PRO A 117 6.04 -10.55 6.75
CA PRO A 117 6.06 -12.00 7.00
C PRO A 117 5.82 -12.85 5.74
N LEU A 118 4.93 -12.40 4.85
CA LEU A 118 4.60 -13.08 3.59
C LEU A 118 5.81 -13.29 2.67
N TYR A 119 6.73 -12.32 2.61
CA TYR A 119 7.88 -12.36 1.70
C TYR A 119 9.17 -12.77 2.37
N ARG A 120 9.17 -12.83 3.70
CA ARG A 120 10.37 -13.04 4.49
C ARG A 120 11.03 -14.37 4.14
N ASP A 121 10.24 -15.43 4.01
CA ASP A 121 10.74 -16.81 3.93
C ASP A 121 10.77 -17.39 2.51
N ILE A 122 10.47 -16.59 1.48
CA ILE A 122 10.53 -17.01 0.08
C ILE A 122 11.98 -17.25 -0.34
N ASP A 123 12.27 -18.41 -0.95
CA ASP A 123 13.58 -18.72 -1.48
C ASP A 123 13.86 -17.97 -2.80
N ARG A 124 15.15 -17.67 -3.04
CA ARG A 124 15.57 -16.89 -4.21
C ARG A 124 15.16 -17.52 -5.54
N PRO A 125 15.35 -18.83 -5.79
CA PRO A 125 14.91 -19.48 -7.02
C PRO A 125 13.41 -19.34 -7.31
N THR A 126 12.55 -19.53 -6.31
CA THR A 126 11.10 -19.33 -6.46
C THR A 126 10.79 -17.89 -6.85
N LEU A 127 11.40 -16.92 -6.17
CA LEU A 127 11.17 -15.51 -6.43
C LEU A 127 11.64 -15.08 -7.83
N THR A 128 12.83 -15.52 -8.26
CA THR A 128 13.34 -15.19 -9.59
C THR A 128 12.56 -15.88 -10.71
N GLY A 129 12.08 -17.11 -10.48
CA GLY A 129 11.19 -17.81 -11.41
C GLY A 129 9.89 -17.04 -11.63
N ARG A 130 9.21 -16.62 -10.55
CA ARG A 130 7.98 -15.83 -10.65
C ARG A 130 8.20 -14.48 -11.33
N LEU A 131 9.31 -13.80 -11.06
CA LEU A 131 9.68 -12.56 -11.75
C LEU A 131 9.86 -12.76 -13.27
N GLN A 132 10.42 -13.89 -13.71
CA GLN A 132 10.58 -14.19 -15.13
C GLN A 132 9.24 -14.47 -15.82
N GLU A 133 8.33 -15.18 -15.15
CA GLU A 133 6.95 -15.37 -15.62
C GLU A 133 6.25 -14.02 -15.81
N LEU A 134 6.29 -13.16 -14.79
CA LEU A 134 5.66 -11.84 -14.82
C LEU A 134 6.27 -10.94 -15.91
N ARG A 135 7.60 -10.95 -16.10
CA ARG A 135 8.24 -10.22 -17.22
C ARG A 135 7.71 -10.66 -18.58
N THR A 136 7.46 -11.96 -18.75
CA THR A 136 6.94 -12.52 -19.99
C THR A 136 5.50 -12.06 -20.22
N ILE A 137 4.66 -12.12 -19.18
CA ILE A 137 3.26 -11.66 -19.24
C ILE A 137 3.19 -10.17 -19.56
N LEU A 138 4.04 -9.35 -18.93
CA LEU A 138 4.08 -7.90 -19.08
C LEU A 138 4.81 -7.43 -20.36
N GLY A 139 5.42 -8.33 -21.13
CA GLY A 139 6.20 -7.98 -22.32
C GLY A 139 7.48 -7.18 -22.04
N ILE A 140 8.04 -7.29 -20.82
CA ILE A 140 9.28 -6.61 -20.41
C ILE A 140 10.47 -7.52 -20.79
N ILE A 141 10.92 -7.40 -22.04
CA ILE A 141 12.07 -8.14 -22.62
C ILE A 141 13.38 -7.48 -22.18
#